data_AF-A0A6M3JK78-F1
#
_entry.id   AF-A0A6M3JK78-F1
#
_cell.length_a   1.000
_cell.length_b   1.000
_cell.length_c   1.000
_cell.angle_alpha   90.00
_cell.angle_beta   90.00
_cell.angle_gamma   90.00
#
_symmetry.space_group_name_H-M   'P 1'
#
loop_
_entity.id
_entity.type
_entity.pdbx_description
1 polymer ?
#
loop_
_entity_poly.entity_id
_entity_poly.type
_entity_poly.pdbx_seq_one_letter_code
_entity_poly.pdbx_strand_id
1 'polypeptide(L)'
;MPGVLDAAGASLEYAAQRGYRGESYTIKDLTFWNYFGIGAMRNMGILVGIQDFGADFCVVLDNDCLLHEDTLWRLAERNKDVISPFYLCDKFVPEGDLPPLVSRPCPQQGQALVKMDFVVGSCLMFSRLAVKAIGGQPFSPSHITNIEEYDCRVWRFAGCDTWMDTNVYVDLLRGPTSRRFIETTPPHKTKEQQSPMPGEPGWEEW
;
A
#
# COMPACT_ATOMS: atom_id res chain seq x y z
N MET A 1 -7.45 -3.74 19.48
CA MET A 1 -8.54 -3.27 18.61
C MET A 1 -9.46 -4.46 18.33
N PRO A 2 -10.58 -4.60 19.05
CA PRO A 2 -11.53 -5.69 18.84
C PRO A 2 -12.18 -5.65 17.44
N GLY A 3 -12.61 -4.47 16.98
CA GLY A 3 -13.45 -4.36 15.77
C GLY A 3 -12.84 -4.75 14.42
N VAL A 4 -11.52 -4.73 14.25
CA VAL A 4 -10.87 -5.14 12.98
C VAL A 4 -10.85 -6.65 12.82
N LEU A 5 -10.58 -7.37 13.91
CA LEU A 5 -10.62 -8.83 13.93
C LEU A 5 -12.06 -9.33 13.78
N ASP A 6 -13.02 -8.63 14.36
CA ASP A 6 -14.45 -8.93 14.22
C ASP A 6 -14.91 -8.79 12.75
N ALA A 7 -14.44 -7.75 12.04
CA ALA A 7 -14.78 -7.53 10.62
C ALA A 7 -14.15 -8.57 9.68
N ALA A 8 -12.89 -8.94 9.91
CA ALA A 8 -12.25 -10.03 9.17
C ALA A 8 -12.96 -11.37 9.43
N GLY A 9 -13.38 -11.63 10.68
CA GLY A 9 -14.19 -12.79 11.05
C GLY A 9 -15.51 -12.84 10.30
N ALA A 10 -16.28 -11.74 10.29
CA ALA A 10 -17.54 -11.64 9.57
C ALA A 10 -17.38 -11.90 8.06
N SER A 11 -16.32 -11.37 7.44
CA SER A 11 -16.09 -11.60 6.02
C SER A 11 -15.67 -13.05 5.69
N LEU A 12 -14.94 -13.71 6.60
CA LEU A 12 -14.62 -15.14 6.48
C LEU A 12 -15.87 -16.02 6.64
N GLU A 13 -16.74 -15.72 7.61
CA GLU A 13 -18.01 -16.42 7.79
C GLU A 13 -18.91 -16.29 6.55
N TYR A 14 -18.99 -15.10 5.97
CA TYR A 14 -19.73 -14.83 4.76
C TYR A 14 -19.18 -15.58 3.53
N ALA A 15 -17.86 -15.66 3.40
CA ALA A 15 -17.21 -16.47 2.37
C ALA A 15 -17.48 -17.98 2.57
N ALA A 16 -17.50 -18.44 3.82
CA ALA A 16 -17.81 -19.83 4.15
C ALA A 16 -19.23 -20.25 3.76
N GLN A 17 -20.21 -19.37 3.93
CA GLN A 17 -21.59 -19.59 3.46
C GLN A 17 -21.68 -19.79 1.93
N ARG A 18 -20.65 -19.40 1.18
CA ARG A 18 -20.55 -19.57 -0.28
C ARG A 18 -19.57 -20.66 -0.72
N GLY A 19 -19.13 -21.50 0.22
CA GLY A 19 -18.29 -22.65 -0.08
C GLY A 19 -16.79 -22.39 -0.07
N TYR A 20 -16.34 -21.22 0.38
CA TYR A 20 -14.91 -20.97 0.61
C TYR A 20 -14.49 -21.48 1.99
N ARG A 21 -13.25 -21.97 2.11
CA ARG A 21 -12.62 -22.18 3.41
C ARG A 21 -11.68 -21.02 3.69
N GLY A 22 -11.81 -20.41 4.87
CA GLY A 22 -11.00 -19.28 5.27
C GLY A 22 -10.35 -19.52 6.63
N GLU A 23 -9.12 -19.03 6.77
CA GLU A 23 -8.38 -19.01 8.03
C GLU A 23 -7.74 -17.63 8.18
N SER A 24 -7.69 -17.10 9.41
CA SER A 24 -7.01 -15.85 9.72
C SER A 24 -5.83 -16.09 10.64
N TYR A 25 -4.75 -15.36 10.39
CA TYR A 25 -3.56 -15.37 11.23
C TYR A 25 -3.11 -13.93 11.47
N THR A 26 -2.91 -13.58 12.74
CA THR A 26 -2.43 -12.24 13.12
C THR A 26 -0.94 -12.29 13.40
N ILE A 27 -0.17 -11.57 12.58
CA ILE A 27 1.26 -11.36 12.80
C ILE A 27 1.43 -10.09 13.64
N LYS A 28 2.00 -10.24 14.83
CA LYS A 28 2.39 -9.09 15.67
C LYS A 28 3.73 -8.53 15.20
N ASP A 29 3.98 -7.25 15.45
CA ASP A 29 5.22 -6.58 15.07
C ASP A 29 6.47 -7.43 15.37
N LEU A 30 7.19 -7.79 14.31
CA LEU A 30 8.34 -8.70 14.40
C LEU A 30 9.68 -7.97 14.53
N THR A 31 9.71 -6.63 14.43
CA THR A 31 10.97 -5.87 14.37
C THR A 31 10.88 -4.52 15.07
N PHE A 32 12.01 -4.06 15.61
CA PHE A 32 12.19 -2.68 16.08
C PHE A 32 12.30 -1.65 14.93
N TRP A 33 12.50 -2.10 13.69
CA TRP A 33 12.69 -1.25 12.51
C TRP A 33 11.50 -1.38 11.57
N ASN A 34 10.51 -0.50 11.74
CA ASN A 34 9.19 -0.59 11.09
C ASN A 34 9.22 -0.84 9.57
N TYR A 35 10.18 -0.25 8.83
CA TYR A 35 10.27 -0.41 7.37
C TYR A 35 10.68 -1.81 6.91
N PHE A 36 11.61 -2.44 7.63
CA PHE A 36 12.00 -3.83 7.36
C PHE A 36 10.95 -4.80 7.89
N GLY A 37 10.28 -4.42 8.99
CA GLY A 37 9.24 -5.20 9.63
C GLY A 37 8.06 -5.48 8.74
N ILE A 38 7.48 -4.46 8.09
CA ILE A 38 6.24 -4.64 7.31
C ILE A 38 6.45 -5.64 6.17
N GLY A 39 7.49 -5.48 5.35
CA GLY A 39 7.76 -6.42 4.26
C GLY A 39 8.02 -7.85 4.74
N ALA A 40 8.78 -8.01 5.83
CA ALA A 40 9.03 -9.32 6.43
C ALA A 40 7.74 -9.98 6.97
N MET A 41 6.88 -9.21 7.65
CA MET A 41 5.59 -9.69 8.13
C MET A 41 4.67 -10.12 6.98
N ARG A 42 4.58 -9.32 5.91
CA ARG A 42 3.77 -9.66 4.73
C ARG A 42 4.29 -10.93 4.03
N ASN A 43 5.61 -11.07 3.85
CA ASN A 43 6.20 -12.30 3.30
C ASN A 43 5.91 -13.51 4.18
N MET A 44 6.02 -13.38 5.51
CA MET A 44 5.69 -14.47 6.43
C MET A 44 4.22 -14.89 6.32
N GLY A 45 3.30 -13.92 6.21
CA GLY A 45 1.88 -14.21 5.99
C GLY A 45 1.61 -14.97 4.70
N ILE A 46 2.30 -14.61 3.62
CA ILE A 46 2.22 -15.33 2.34
C ILE A 46 2.75 -16.77 2.47
N LEU A 47 3.90 -16.96 3.12
CA LEU A 47 4.48 -18.30 3.31
C LEU A 47 3.52 -19.19 4.10
N VAL A 48 3.02 -18.72 5.24
CA VAL A 48 2.07 -19.48 6.06
C VAL A 48 0.76 -19.75 5.30
N GLY A 49 0.15 -18.72 4.70
CA GLY A 49 -1.13 -18.86 4.03
C GLY A 49 -1.09 -19.78 2.80
N ILE A 50 -0.10 -19.59 1.92
CA ILE A 50 -0.04 -20.31 0.65
C ILE A 50 0.69 -21.66 0.79
N GLN A 51 1.81 -21.71 1.52
CA GLN A 51 2.63 -22.93 1.62
C GLN A 51 2.12 -23.87 2.72
N ASP A 52 1.83 -23.36 3.91
CA ASP A 52 1.43 -24.22 5.04
C ASP A 52 -0.05 -24.58 5.00
N PHE A 53 -0.93 -23.59 4.84
CA PHE A 53 -2.38 -23.83 4.80
C PHE A 53 -2.88 -24.29 3.44
N GLY A 54 -2.07 -24.13 2.39
CA GLY A 54 -2.51 -24.45 1.06
C GLY A 54 -3.73 -23.62 0.64
N ALA A 55 -3.76 -22.32 0.93
CA ALA A 55 -4.77 -21.42 0.40
C ALA A 55 -4.58 -21.15 -1.10
N ASP A 56 -5.68 -20.98 -1.83
CA ASP A 56 -5.67 -20.53 -3.24
C ASP A 56 -5.51 -19.01 -3.36
N PHE A 57 -5.99 -18.28 -2.36
CA PHE A 57 -5.83 -16.85 -2.21
C PHE A 57 -5.29 -16.52 -0.82
N CYS A 58 -4.40 -15.54 -0.75
CA CYS A 58 -3.91 -14.97 0.50
C CYS A 58 -4.23 -13.47 0.52
N VAL A 59 -4.68 -12.96 1.66
CA VAL A 59 -5.00 -11.55 1.84
C VAL A 59 -4.12 -10.99 2.93
N VAL A 60 -3.41 -9.92 2.60
CA VAL A 60 -2.73 -9.06 3.57
C VAL A 60 -3.70 -7.94 3.94
N LEU A 61 -3.92 -7.76 5.24
CA LEU A 61 -4.81 -6.74 5.79
C LEU A 61 -4.07 -5.96 6.89
N ASP A 62 -3.86 -4.67 6.68
CA ASP A 62 -3.32 -3.75 7.69
C ASP A 62 -4.36 -3.53 8.80
N ASN A 63 -3.89 -3.18 10.00
CA ASN A 63 -4.73 -3.08 11.19
C ASN A 63 -5.65 -1.85 11.23
N ASP A 64 -5.57 -0.98 10.23
CA ASP A 64 -6.40 0.20 10.03
C ASP A 64 -7.38 0.03 8.85
N CYS A 65 -7.52 -1.19 8.33
CA CYS A 65 -8.54 -1.53 7.34
C CYS A 65 -9.76 -2.17 8.00
N LEU A 66 -10.96 -1.75 7.59
CA LEU A 66 -12.21 -2.36 7.98
C LEU A 66 -12.87 -3.00 6.74
N LEU A 67 -13.00 -4.32 6.77
CA LEU A 67 -13.63 -5.10 5.70
C LEU A 67 -15.16 -5.07 5.83
N HIS A 68 -15.86 -4.96 4.70
CA HIS A 68 -17.26 -5.33 4.62
C HIS A 68 -17.40 -6.85 4.54
N GLU A 69 -18.54 -7.40 4.98
CA GLU A 69 -18.80 -8.84 5.02
C GLU A 69 -18.54 -9.55 3.68
N ASP A 70 -18.90 -8.93 2.56
CA ASP A 70 -18.81 -9.54 1.23
C ASP A 70 -17.45 -9.36 0.55
N THR A 71 -16.55 -8.57 1.14
CA THR A 71 -15.30 -8.12 0.52
C THR A 71 -14.43 -9.28 0.04
N LEU A 72 -14.10 -10.22 0.94
CA LEU A 72 -13.17 -11.31 0.62
C LEU A 72 -13.72 -12.22 -0.48
N TRP A 73 -15.00 -12.57 -0.38
CA TRP A 73 -15.66 -13.40 -1.38
C TRP A 73 -15.65 -12.71 -2.76
N ARG A 74 -16.05 -11.42 -2.83
CA ARG A 74 -16.12 -10.70 -4.11
C ARG A 74 -14.76 -10.52 -4.77
N LEU A 75 -13.71 -10.27 -4.00
CA LEU A 75 -12.34 -10.21 -4.53
C LEU A 75 -11.91 -11.57 -5.09
N ALA A 76 -12.16 -12.66 -4.35
CA ALA A 76 -11.81 -14.01 -4.78
C ALA A 76 -12.52 -14.41 -6.09
N GLU A 77 -13.80 -14.05 -6.26
CA GLU A 77 -14.55 -14.30 -7.49
C GLU A 77 -13.99 -13.61 -8.73
N ARG A 78 -13.17 -12.56 -8.58
CA ARG A 78 -12.53 -11.91 -9.73
C ARG A 78 -11.40 -12.73 -10.34
N ASN A 79 -10.89 -13.73 -9.61
CA ASN A 79 -9.85 -14.65 -10.05
C ASN A 79 -8.66 -13.91 -10.71
N LYS A 80 -8.10 -12.94 -9.97
CA LYS A 80 -6.95 -12.14 -10.41
C LYS A 80 -5.69 -12.55 -9.66
N ASP A 81 -4.54 -12.29 -10.28
CA ASP A 81 -3.24 -12.58 -9.69
C ASP A 81 -2.98 -11.74 -8.46
N VAL A 82 -3.20 -10.43 -8.58
CA VAL A 82 -3.11 -9.46 -7.50
C VAL A 82 -4.28 -8.49 -7.61
N ILE A 83 -5.08 -8.36 -6.55
CA ILE A 83 -6.26 -7.49 -6.55
C ILE A 83 -6.44 -6.76 -5.22
N SER A 84 -6.69 -5.45 -5.33
CA SER A 84 -7.07 -4.57 -4.23
C SER A 84 -8.56 -4.22 -4.33
N PRO A 85 -9.26 -4.01 -3.21
CA PRO A 85 -10.52 -3.29 -3.22
C PRO A 85 -10.27 -1.79 -3.44
N PHE A 86 -11.35 -1.05 -3.65
CA PHE A 86 -11.40 0.41 -3.57
C PHE A 86 -11.35 0.87 -2.11
N TYR A 87 -10.55 1.89 -1.83
CA TYR A 87 -10.41 2.42 -0.47
C TYR A 87 -11.32 3.64 -0.28
N LEU A 88 -12.23 3.54 0.68
CA LEU A 88 -13.03 4.66 1.14
C LEU A 88 -12.24 5.38 2.25
N CYS A 89 -11.91 6.64 2.00
CA CYS A 89 -11.14 7.49 2.90
C CYS A 89 -11.93 8.78 3.18
N ASP A 90 -13.18 8.60 3.57
CA ASP A 90 -14.18 9.67 3.68
C ASP A 90 -13.88 10.70 4.78
N LYS A 91 -12.86 10.45 5.62
CA LYS A 91 -12.70 11.18 6.88
C LYS A 91 -11.56 12.18 6.97
N PHE A 92 -10.51 12.15 6.13
CA PHE A 92 -9.26 12.82 6.56
C PHE A 92 -8.35 13.45 5.50
N VAL A 93 -8.78 13.64 4.25
CA VAL A 93 -7.97 14.44 3.33
C VAL A 93 -8.68 15.77 3.06
N PRO A 94 -8.27 16.87 3.71
CA PRO A 94 -8.69 18.21 3.29
C PRO A 94 -8.44 18.37 1.79
N GLU A 95 -9.42 18.92 1.06
CA GLU A 95 -9.26 19.24 -0.36
C GLU A 95 -7.93 20.02 -0.55
N GLY A 96 -6.96 19.42 -1.23
CA GLY A 96 -5.65 20.01 -1.51
C GLY A 96 -4.43 19.26 -0.97
N ASP A 97 -4.59 18.39 0.03
CA ASP A 97 -3.50 17.62 0.67
C ASP A 97 -3.55 16.11 0.34
N LEU A 98 -4.07 15.75 -0.85
CA LEU A 98 -4.04 14.36 -1.31
C LEU A 98 -2.58 13.88 -1.37
N PRO A 99 -2.21 12.87 -0.57
CA PRO A 99 -0.84 12.39 -0.53
C PRO A 99 -0.42 11.87 -1.91
N PRO A 100 0.91 11.76 -2.15
CA PRO A 100 1.44 11.30 -3.42
C PRO A 100 0.81 9.95 -3.76
N LEU A 101 -0.01 9.94 -4.82
CA LEU A 101 -0.58 8.79 -5.53
C LEU A 101 -0.82 7.54 -4.64
N VAL A 102 -2.05 7.37 -4.14
CA VAL A 102 -2.49 6.13 -3.46
C VAL A 102 -2.51 4.94 -4.44
N SER A 103 -2.71 5.21 -5.72
CA SER A 103 -2.62 4.22 -6.79
C SER A 103 -2.41 4.90 -8.13
N ARG A 104 -1.99 4.14 -9.14
CA ARG A 104 -1.85 4.62 -10.51
C ARG A 104 -2.38 3.56 -11.49
N PRO A 105 -3.23 3.91 -12.48
CA PRO A 105 -3.93 5.20 -12.59
C PRO A 105 -4.81 5.46 -11.36
N CYS A 106 -5.26 6.70 -11.13
CA CYS A 106 -6.19 6.99 -10.05
C CYS A 106 -7.60 6.56 -10.49
N PRO A 107 -8.15 5.45 -9.94
CA PRO A 107 -9.43 4.94 -10.39
C PRO A 107 -10.58 5.72 -9.76
N GLN A 108 -11.72 5.71 -10.44
CA GLN A 108 -12.97 6.24 -9.91
C GLN A 108 -13.87 5.08 -9.47
N GLN A 109 -14.67 5.34 -8.43
CA GLN A 109 -15.70 4.40 -7.99
C GLN A 109 -16.63 4.05 -9.16
N GLY A 110 -17.05 2.77 -9.24
CA GLY A 110 -18.00 2.32 -10.27
C GLY A 110 -17.40 1.83 -11.59
N GLN A 111 -16.08 1.93 -11.79
CA GLN A 111 -15.36 1.47 -13.00
C GLN A 111 -15.16 -0.06 -13.09
N ALA A 112 -15.65 -0.83 -12.10
CA ALA A 112 -15.41 -2.27 -11.95
C ALA A 112 -13.92 -2.61 -11.85
N LEU A 113 -13.38 -3.43 -12.76
CA LEU A 113 -11.99 -3.88 -12.70
C LEU A 113 -11.07 -2.96 -13.49
N VAL A 114 -10.16 -2.30 -12.80
CA VAL A 114 -9.15 -1.42 -13.38
C VAL A 114 -7.78 -2.06 -13.22
N LYS A 115 -7.00 -2.13 -14.31
CA LYS A 115 -5.61 -2.58 -14.27
C LYS A 115 -4.71 -1.45 -13.77
N MET A 116 -3.81 -1.77 -12.84
CA MET A 116 -3.05 -0.81 -12.06
C MET A 116 -1.54 -0.95 -12.26
N ASP A 117 -0.84 0.17 -12.34
CA ASP A 117 0.61 0.27 -12.21
C ASP A 117 1.05 0.08 -10.75
N PHE A 118 0.23 0.47 -9.77
CA PHE A 118 0.36 0.02 -8.39
C PHE A 118 -0.90 0.31 -7.59
N VAL A 119 -1.03 -0.40 -6.47
CA VAL A 119 -2.10 -0.25 -5.48
C VAL A 119 -1.48 -0.18 -4.08
N VAL A 120 -2.13 0.50 -3.15
CA VAL A 120 -1.74 0.46 -1.74
C VAL A 120 -1.86 -0.96 -1.18
N GLY A 121 -0.90 -1.35 -0.35
CA GLY A 121 -0.80 -2.70 0.22
C GLY A 121 -1.64 -2.95 1.47
N SER A 122 -2.52 -2.02 1.86
CA SER A 122 -3.28 -2.11 3.12
C SER A 122 -4.38 -3.18 3.11
N CYS A 123 -5.00 -3.44 1.97
CA CYS A 123 -5.81 -4.63 1.76
C CYS A 123 -5.51 -5.20 0.38
N LEU A 124 -4.70 -6.25 0.32
CA LEU A 124 -4.22 -6.80 -0.95
C LEU A 124 -4.39 -8.31 -0.98
N MET A 125 -5.12 -8.80 -1.98
CA MET A 125 -5.31 -10.23 -2.22
C MET A 125 -4.39 -10.70 -3.35
N PHE A 126 -3.76 -11.86 -3.15
CA PHE A 126 -2.89 -12.51 -4.13
C PHE A 126 -3.34 -13.94 -4.38
N SER A 127 -3.26 -14.39 -5.62
CA SER A 127 -3.44 -15.80 -5.96
C SER A 127 -2.18 -16.59 -5.61
N ARG A 128 -2.38 -17.88 -5.30
CA ARG A 128 -1.28 -18.85 -5.16
C ARG A 128 -0.38 -18.87 -6.40
N LEU A 129 -0.95 -18.73 -7.59
CA LEU A 129 -0.20 -18.75 -8.84
C LEU A 129 0.75 -17.56 -8.93
N ALA A 130 0.30 -16.37 -8.52
CA ALA A 130 1.14 -15.19 -8.45
C ALA A 130 2.31 -15.41 -7.49
N VAL A 131 2.02 -15.93 -6.29
CA VAL A 131 3.06 -16.21 -5.27
C VAL A 131 4.08 -17.24 -5.76
N LYS A 132 3.65 -18.24 -6.53
CA LYS A 132 4.57 -19.20 -7.17
C LYS A 132 5.43 -18.55 -8.24
N ALA A 133 4.87 -17.66 -9.06
CA ALA A 133 5.61 -16.96 -10.11
C ALA A 133 6.73 -16.08 -9.55
N ILE A 134 6.52 -15.44 -8.40
CA ILE A 134 7.50 -14.53 -7.78
C ILE A 134 8.55 -15.23 -6.91
N GLY A 135 8.37 -16.51 -6.59
CA GLY A 135 9.31 -17.27 -5.73
C GLY A 135 9.16 -17.02 -4.22
N GLY A 136 8.00 -16.55 -3.76
CA GLY A 136 7.62 -16.54 -2.34
C GLY A 136 8.10 -15.36 -1.49
N GLN A 137 8.80 -14.37 -2.05
CA GLN A 137 9.22 -13.16 -1.31
C GLN A 137 8.96 -11.87 -2.11
N PRO A 138 7.69 -11.54 -2.38
CA PRO A 138 7.34 -10.34 -3.15
C PRO A 138 7.70 -9.03 -2.46
N PHE A 139 7.69 -8.99 -1.13
CA PHE A 139 7.90 -7.76 -0.35
C PHE A 139 9.35 -7.64 0.07
N SER A 140 10.16 -6.91 -0.68
CA SER A 140 11.54 -6.66 -0.29
C SER A 140 11.64 -5.34 0.48
N PRO A 141 12.53 -5.23 1.48
CA PRO A 141 12.87 -3.93 2.03
C PRO A 141 13.51 -3.09 0.92
N SER A 142 12.73 -2.16 0.37
CA SER A 142 13.17 -1.32 -0.73
C SER A 142 13.64 0.02 -0.15
N HIS A 143 14.81 0.51 -0.59
CA HIS A 143 15.32 1.84 -0.24
C HIS A 143 14.65 2.96 -1.05
N ILE A 144 13.45 2.73 -1.56
CA ILE A 144 12.84 3.50 -2.63
C ILE A 144 11.75 4.39 -2.04
N THR A 145 11.48 5.49 -2.72
CA THR A 145 10.54 6.54 -2.28
C THR A 145 9.10 6.01 -2.11
N ASN A 146 8.71 4.95 -2.82
CA ASN A 146 7.40 4.29 -2.69
C ASN A 146 7.56 2.75 -2.70
N ILE A 147 7.30 2.12 -1.57
CA ILE A 147 7.39 0.66 -1.39
C ILE A 147 6.32 -0.09 -2.19
N GLU A 148 5.11 0.44 -2.28
CA GLU A 148 4.00 -0.26 -2.93
C GLU A 148 4.13 -0.25 -4.46
N GLU A 149 4.68 0.82 -5.02
CA GLU A 149 5.08 0.86 -6.43
C GLU A 149 6.15 -0.19 -6.74
N TYR A 150 7.13 -0.34 -5.85
CA TYR A 150 8.16 -1.35 -5.99
C TYR A 150 7.58 -2.76 -5.95
N ASP A 151 6.76 -3.07 -4.95
CA ASP A 151 6.18 -4.41 -4.79
C ASP A 151 5.32 -4.77 -6.00
N CYS A 152 4.45 -3.85 -6.46
CA CYS A 152 3.66 -4.02 -7.68
C CYS A 152 4.53 -4.24 -8.93
N ARG A 153 5.69 -3.58 -9.00
CA ARG A 153 6.65 -3.80 -10.09
C ARG A 153 7.28 -5.19 -10.02
N VAL A 154 7.58 -5.73 -8.84
CA VAL A 154 8.10 -7.11 -8.71
C VAL A 154 7.06 -8.11 -9.24
N TRP A 155 5.78 -7.93 -8.87
CA TRP A 155 4.68 -8.74 -9.41
C TRP A 155 4.61 -8.71 -10.94
N ARG A 156 4.69 -7.52 -11.54
CA ARG A 156 4.69 -7.38 -13.01
C ARG A 156 5.90 -8.02 -13.68
N PHE A 157 7.09 -7.93 -13.07
CA PHE A 157 8.27 -8.61 -13.60
C PHE A 157 8.12 -10.14 -13.57
N ALA A 158 7.34 -10.69 -12.65
CA ALA A 158 6.95 -12.09 -12.62
C ALA A 158 5.80 -12.44 -13.59
N GLY A 159 5.32 -11.48 -14.39
CA GLY A 159 4.21 -11.67 -15.32
C GLY A 159 2.82 -11.59 -14.69
N CYS A 160 2.72 -11.12 -13.44
CA CYS A 160 1.45 -10.97 -12.73
C CYS A 160 0.91 -9.55 -12.90
N ASP A 161 -0.37 -9.44 -13.24
CA ASP A 161 -1.04 -8.15 -13.34
C ASP A 161 -1.65 -7.72 -11.99
N THR A 162 -1.56 -6.42 -11.69
CA THR A 162 -2.20 -5.81 -10.53
C THR A 162 -3.52 -5.17 -10.92
N TRP A 163 -4.56 -5.42 -10.14
CA TRP A 163 -5.91 -4.93 -10.39
C TRP A 163 -6.49 -4.22 -9.17
N MET A 164 -7.45 -3.33 -9.41
CA MET A 164 -8.35 -2.81 -8.39
C MET A 164 -9.80 -3.09 -8.81
N ASP A 165 -10.62 -3.60 -7.90
CA ASP A 165 -12.08 -3.65 -8.08
C ASP A 165 -12.72 -2.43 -7.42
N THR A 166 -13.13 -1.47 -8.24
CA THR A 166 -13.72 -0.21 -7.79
C THR A 166 -15.17 -0.34 -7.31
N ASN A 167 -15.72 -1.56 -7.31
CA ASN A 167 -17.06 -1.88 -6.81
C ASN A 167 -17.03 -2.67 -5.50
N VAL A 168 -15.84 -3.04 -5.02
CA VAL A 168 -15.61 -3.72 -3.74
C VAL A 168 -14.86 -2.74 -2.85
N TYR A 169 -15.31 -2.56 -1.61
CA TYR A 169 -14.85 -1.45 -0.78
C TYR A 169 -14.15 -1.95 0.49
N VAL A 170 -13.25 -1.11 1.00
CA VAL A 170 -12.68 -1.21 2.33
C VAL A 170 -12.63 0.19 2.91
N ASP A 171 -13.07 0.33 4.16
CA ASP A 171 -12.95 1.58 4.89
C ASP A 171 -11.57 1.68 5.54
N LEU A 172 -10.87 2.79 5.29
CA LEU A 172 -9.63 3.10 5.99
C LEU A 172 -9.95 3.86 7.30
N LEU A 173 -9.56 3.27 8.42
CA LEU A 173 -9.70 3.86 9.76
C LEU A 173 -8.70 4.99 10.00
N ARG A 174 -7.59 5.00 9.26
CA ARG A 174 -6.56 6.03 9.30
C ARG A 174 -6.22 6.45 7.89
N GLY A 175 -6.10 7.77 7.68
CA GLY A 175 -5.57 8.28 6.43
C GLY A 175 -4.09 7.92 6.28
N PRO A 176 -3.58 7.91 5.03
CA PRO A 176 -2.15 7.82 4.75
C PRO A 176 -1.36 8.79 5.63
N THR A 177 -0.36 8.28 6.34
CA THR A 177 0.49 9.12 7.19
C THR A 177 1.32 9.99 6.26
N SER A 178 0.94 11.26 6.08
CA SER A 178 1.83 12.20 5.41
C SER A 178 3.06 12.36 6.30
N ARG A 179 4.15 11.69 5.93
CA ARG A 179 5.44 12.32 6.17
C ARG A 179 5.36 13.59 5.35
N ARG A 180 5.07 14.72 5.99
CA ARG A 180 5.51 16.02 5.45
C ARG A 180 6.94 15.76 5.06
N PHE A 181 7.22 15.75 3.75
CA PHE A 181 8.59 15.91 3.31
C PHE A 181 9.01 17.17 4.04
N ILE A 182 9.91 17.03 5.01
CA ILE A 182 10.69 18.17 5.44
C ILE A 182 11.40 18.52 4.15
N GLU A 183 10.86 19.52 3.45
CA GLU A 183 11.55 20.16 2.35
C GLU A 183 12.90 20.53 2.93
N THR A 184 13.90 19.72 2.63
CA THR A 184 15.30 20.09 2.73
C THR A 184 15.61 20.98 1.54
N THR A 185 14.72 21.95 1.27
CA THR A 185 15.09 23.15 0.55
C THR A 185 15.95 23.90 1.55
N PRO A 186 17.30 23.92 1.42
CA PRO A 186 18.09 24.83 2.23
C PRO A 186 17.47 26.21 2.00
N PRO A 187 17.25 27.02 3.05
CA PRO A 187 16.63 28.32 2.88
C PRO A 187 17.41 29.02 1.78
N HIS A 188 16.74 29.29 0.65
CA HIS A 188 17.24 30.27 -0.30
C HIS A 188 17.43 31.51 0.56
N LYS A 189 18.69 31.83 0.85
CA LYS A 189 19.06 33.14 1.35
C LYS A 189 18.48 34.10 0.32
N THR A 190 17.38 34.74 0.66
CA THR A 190 16.94 35.95 0.00
C THR A 190 18.17 36.85 -0.02
N LYS A 191 18.71 37.09 -1.22
CA LYS A 191 19.67 38.15 -1.46
C LYS A 191 18.92 39.46 -1.25
N GLU A 192 18.78 39.88 0.00
CA GLU A 192 18.51 41.27 0.32
C GLU A 192 19.48 41.70 1.42
N GLN A 193 20.15 42.82 1.14
CA GLN A 193 21.12 43.53 1.96
C GLN A 193 22.55 42.95 1.96
N GLN A 194 23.20 42.98 0.79
CA GLN A 194 24.61 43.41 0.77
C GLN A 194 24.63 44.93 0.95
N SER A 195 24.92 45.39 2.16
CA SER A 195 25.39 46.75 2.38
C SER A 195 26.66 46.98 1.56
N PRO A 196 26.82 48.13 0.87
CA PRO A 196 28.09 48.44 0.21
C PRO A 196 29.18 48.55 1.27
N MET A 197 30.25 47.76 1.11
CA MET A 197 31.50 47.96 1.83
C MET A 197 32.05 49.34 1.45
N PRO A 198 32.33 50.23 2.41
CA PRO A 198 32.97 51.51 2.11
C PRO A 198 34.45 51.29 1.86
N GLY A 199 34.89 51.61 0.65
CA GLY A 199 36.26 52.01 0.33
C GLY A 199 37.30 50.90 0.24
N GLU A 200 37.68 50.53 -0.99
CA GLU A 200 39.08 50.27 -1.28
C GLU A 200 39.54 51.16 -2.46
N PRO A 201 40.78 51.67 -2.44
CA PRO A 201 41.24 52.70 -3.36
C PRO A 201 41.52 52.15 -4.75
N GLY A 202 41.26 52.99 -5.75
CA GLY A 202 41.56 52.71 -7.15
C GLY A 202 43.04 52.46 -7.39
N TRP A 203 43.32 51.48 -8.25
CA TRP A 203 44.58 51.37 -8.96
C TRP A 203 44.35 51.90 -10.37
N GLU A 204 44.90 53.08 -10.63
CA GLU A 204 45.03 53.65 -11.97
C GLU A 204 46.06 52.83 -12.78
N GLU A 205 45.77 52.71 -14.08
CA GLU A 205 46.64 52.17 -15.11
C GLU A 205 47.95 52.94 -15.21
N TRP A 206 49.10 52.25 -15.10
CA TRP A 206 50.34 52.46 -15.85
C TRP A 206 51.10 51.13 -15.97
#